data_AF-A0A3B8ZC33-F1
#
_entry.id   AF-A0A3B8ZC33-F1
#
_cell.length_a   1.000
_cell.length_b   1.000
_cell.length_c   1.000
_cell.angle_alpha   90.00
_cell.angle_beta   90.00
_cell.angle_gamma   90.00
#
_symmetry.space_group_name_H-M   'P 1'
#
loop_
_entity.id
_entity.type
_entity.pdbx_description
1 polymer ?
#
loop_
_entity_poly.entity_id
_entity_poly.type
_entity_poly.pdbx_seq_one_letter_code
_entity_poly.pdbx_strand_id
1 'polypeptide(L)'
;MNDNKIIDSADVVLIGSGIMSASLAVLLKLLDPRLSIQVLEISRQLTQESSDGWHNAGTGHAGYCEFSYTPHRDTDGSINVSRAIAIFEQFEHSKLFWASVVQRGITGAAKQFVRPVPHLAFVTGASQVDYLRARHRAMTEHPFFEQMQYTDDAAMIAQWVPLIMEGREPSQVAATVAKNGTEVNFGVLARQLWNWFGQQDNCAIATEHRAVALTRQPNSWQVRAKDLQAGQHRNMQAKFVFLGAGGGCLPLLHSTGLPEVKGLGGFPIAGQWLVCDDANLAARHLAKVYGLTP
;
A
#
# COMPACT_ATOMS: atom_id res chain seq x y z
N MET A 1 -16.28 -14.43 15.91
CA MET A 1 -16.79 -13.50 14.88
C MET A 1 -18.04 -14.13 14.30
N ASN A 2 -19.05 -13.34 13.93
CA ASN A 2 -20.21 -13.86 13.19
C ASN A 2 -19.80 -14.09 11.73
N ASP A 3 -18.98 -15.12 11.53
CA ASP A 3 -18.42 -15.44 10.22
C ASP A 3 -19.55 -15.73 9.23
N ASN A 4 -19.48 -15.12 8.05
CA ASN A 4 -20.43 -15.27 6.94
C ASN A 4 -21.86 -14.71 7.18
N LYS A 5 -22.05 -13.82 8.15
CA LYS A 5 -23.29 -13.03 8.21
C LYS A 5 -23.37 -12.06 7.03
N ILE A 6 -24.54 -12.02 6.39
CA ILE A 6 -24.90 -11.02 5.37
C ILE A 6 -25.94 -10.08 5.96
N ILE A 7 -25.70 -8.77 5.80
CA ILE A 7 -26.65 -7.71 6.10
C ILE A 7 -27.39 -7.35 4.81
N ASP A 8 -28.69 -7.62 4.75
CA ASP A 8 -29.50 -7.38 3.54
C ASP A 8 -29.60 -5.89 3.17
N SER A 9 -29.55 -4.99 4.16
CA SER A 9 -29.48 -3.54 3.95
C SER A 9 -28.48 -2.90 4.90
N ALA A 10 -27.42 -2.32 4.33
CA ALA A 10 -26.35 -1.66 5.07
C ALA A 10 -26.20 -0.19 4.66
N ASP A 11 -25.65 0.64 5.54
CA ASP A 11 -25.25 2.00 5.18
C ASP A 11 -24.06 1.96 4.23
N VAL A 12 -23.10 1.06 4.49
CA VAL A 12 -21.88 0.92 3.71
C VAL A 12 -21.61 -0.54 3.36
N VAL A 13 -21.25 -0.80 2.10
CA VAL A 13 -20.64 -2.07 1.67
C VAL A 13 -19.20 -1.82 1.23
N LEU A 14 -18.26 -2.57 1.82
CA LEU A 14 -16.85 -2.56 1.46
C LEU A 14 -16.54 -3.85 0.70
N ILE A 15 -16.02 -3.73 -0.52
CA ILE A 15 -15.66 -4.90 -1.34
C ILE A 15 -14.13 -5.06 -1.30
N GLY A 16 -13.68 -6.22 -0.82
CA GLY A 16 -12.27 -6.53 -0.58
C GLY A 16 -11.83 -6.18 0.85
N SER A 17 -11.04 -7.06 1.46
CA SER A 17 -10.53 -6.93 2.83
C SER A 17 -9.13 -6.34 2.93
N GLY A 18 -8.58 -5.78 1.84
CA GLY A 18 -7.26 -5.14 1.86
C GLY A 18 -7.18 -3.93 2.80
N ILE A 19 -5.97 -3.40 2.99
CA ILE A 19 -5.67 -2.31 3.93
C ILE A 19 -6.51 -1.05 3.69
N MET A 20 -6.87 -0.74 2.45
CA MET A 20 -7.71 0.42 2.12
C MET A 20 -9.10 0.28 2.76
N SER A 21 -9.77 -0.85 2.51
CA SER A 21 -11.09 -1.14 3.10
C SER A 21 -11.02 -1.24 4.63
N ALA A 22 -9.97 -1.86 5.18
CA ALA A 22 -9.80 -1.99 6.62
C ALA A 22 -9.66 -0.62 7.31
N SER A 23 -8.86 0.26 6.72
CA SER A 23 -8.64 1.62 7.23
C SER A 23 -9.93 2.43 7.15
N LEU A 24 -10.64 2.39 6.01
CA LEU A 24 -11.91 3.09 5.83
C LEU A 24 -12.99 2.58 6.80
N ALA A 25 -13.09 1.27 7.01
CA ALA A 25 -14.05 0.67 7.93
C ALA A 25 -13.88 1.21 9.35
N VAL A 26 -12.63 1.23 9.85
CA VAL A 26 -12.31 1.74 11.18
C VAL A 26 -12.56 3.24 11.26
N LEU A 27 -12.13 4.02 10.26
CA LEU A 27 -12.40 5.46 10.22
C LEU A 27 -13.91 5.76 10.30
N LEU A 28 -14.73 5.05 9.52
CA LEU A 28 -16.19 5.22 9.53
C LEU A 28 -16.80 4.87 10.89
N LYS A 29 -16.38 3.77 11.53
CA LYS A 29 -16.88 3.38 12.85
C LYS A 29 -16.43 4.32 13.98
N LEU A 30 -15.25 4.92 13.86
CA LEU A 30 -14.79 5.94 14.79
C LEU A 30 -15.55 7.26 14.61
N LEU A 31 -15.99 7.57 13.39
CA LEU A 31 -16.76 8.78 13.09
C LEU A 31 -18.24 8.65 13.48
N ASP A 32 -18.88 7.53 13.13
CA ASP A 32 -20.25 7.22 13.53
C ASP A 32 -20.38 5.72 13.87
N PRO A 33 -20.41 5.36 15.16
CA PRO A 33 -20.48 3.97 15.59
C PRO A 33 -21.83 3.30 15.28
N ARG A 34 -22.86 4.05 14.84
CA ARG A 34 -24.17 3.49 14.50
C ARG A 34 -24.21 2.89 13.10
N LEU A 35 -23.28 3.29 12.22
CA LEU A 35 -23.23 2.83 10.83
C LEU A 35 -23.23 1.31 10.76
N SER A 36 -24.12 0.79 9.91
CA SER A 36 -24.13 -0.60 9.50
C SER A 36 -23.19 -0.81 8.33
N ILE A 37 -22.22 -1.72 8.49
CA ILE A 37 -21.15 -1.92 7.51
C ILE A 37 -20.99 -3.41 7.20
N GLN A 38 -21.19 -3.77 5.93
CA GLN A 38 -20.93 -5.11 5.42
C GLN A 38 -19.61 -5.13 4.64
N VAL A 39 -18.77 -6.12 4.91
CA VAL A 39 -17.57 -6.41 4.13
C VAL A 39 -17.78 -7.68 3.32
N LEU A 40 -17.45 -7.64 2.03
CA LEU A 40 -17.42 -8.81 1.16
C LEU A 40 -15.97 -9.12 0.78
N GLU A 41 -15.51 -10.31 1.15
CA GLU A 41 -14.19 -10.82 0.82
C GLU A 41 -14.33 -12.11 0.01
N ILE A 42 -13.61 -12.19 -1.11
CA ILE A 42 -13.66 -13.35 -1.99
C ILE A 42 -12.86 -14.54 -1.44
N SER A 43 -11.77 -14.27 -0.76
CA SER A 43 -10.88 -15.28 -0.17
C SER A 43 -11.44 -15.82 1.15
N ARG A 44 -10.91 -16.97 1.57
CA ARG A 44 -11.30 -17.63 2.82
C ARG A 44 -10.71 -16.92 4.04
N GLN A 45 -9.53 -16.33 3.92
CA GLN A 45 -8.92 -15.55 4.98
C GLN A 45 -8.80 -14.10 4.52
N LEU A 46 -8.94 -13.17 5.44
CA LEU A 46 -8.83 -11.75 5.12
C LEU A 46 -7.39 -11.40 4.71
N THR A 47 -7.24 -10.35 3.89
CA THR A 47 -5.98 -9.65 3.58
C THR A 47 -4.91 -10.47 2.84
N GLN A 48 -5.28 -11.56 2.15
CA GLN A 48 -4.32 -12.47 1.51
C GLN A 48 -3.69 -11.95 0.22
N GLU A 49 -4.28 -10.94 -0.44
CA GLU A 49 -3.81 -10.42 -1.72
C GLU A 49 -2.78 -9.29 -1.54
N SER A 50 -2.94 -8.14 -2.20
CA SER A 50 -1.94 -7.05 -2.25
C SER A 50 -1.58 -6.43 -0.89
N SER A 51 -2.30 -6.73 0.19
CA SER A 51 -1.91 -6.29 1.54
C SER A 51 -0.94 -7.28 2.21
N ASP A 52 -0.91 -8.54 1.77
CA ASP A 52 0.01 -9.52 2.32
C ASP A 52 1.46 -9.17 1.95
N GLY A 53 2.36 -9.30 2.92
CA GLY A 53 3.77 -8.95 2.75
C GLY A 53 4.46 -9.73 1.64
N TRP A 54 4.00 -10.96 1.37
CA TRP A 54 4.51 -11.79 0.28
C TRP A 54 4.11 -11.29 -1.11
N HIS A 55 3.05 -10.50 -1.22
CA HIS A 55 2.54 -9.99 -2.50
C HIS A 55 2.83 -8.50 -2.74
N ASN A 56 3.39 -7.81 -1.76
CA ASN A 56 3.66 -6.37 -1.87
C ASN A 56 5.07 -5.95 -1.50
N ALA A 57 5.93 -6.83 -0.97
CA ALA A 57 7.32 -6.51 -0.60
C ALA A 57 7.48 -5.17 0.16
N GLY A 58 6.50 -4.81 1.00
CA GLY A 58 6.52 -3.57 1.77
C GLY A 58 6.40 -2.28 0.96
N THR A 59 5.73 -2.30 -0.21
CA THR A 59 5.59 -1.20 -1.19
C THR A 59 4.88 0.09 -0.73
N GLY A 60 4.82 0.38 0.57
CA GLY A 60 4.31 1.66 1.10
C GLY A 60 5.32 2.33 2.03
N HIS A 61 5.91 3.43 1.56
CA HIS A 61 6.90 4.25 2.26
C HIS A 61 6.80 5.72 1.82
N ALA A 62 7.57 6.57 2.47
CA ALA A 62 7.53 8.01 2.34
C ALA A 62 8.14 8.59 1.05
N GLY A 63 8.45 7.78 0.03
CA GLY A 63 8.98 8.29 -1.25
C GLY A 63 10.49 8.52 -1.32
N TYR A 64 11.27 8.04 -0.33
CA TYR A 64 12.72 8.29 -0.27
C TYR A 64 13.49 7.71 -1.47
N CYS A 65 13.20 6.47 -1.87
CA CYS A 65 13.96 5.72 -2.87
C CYS A 65 13.26 5.59 -4.24
N GLU A 66 12.10 6.23 -4.42
CA GLU A 66 11.24 6.03 -5.59
C GLU A 66 11.61 6.97 -6.74
N PHE A 67 12.35 6.46 -7.71
CA PHE A 67 12.69 7.21 -8.92
C PHE A 67 11.47 7.64 -9.74
N SER A 68 10.38 6.86 -9.72
CA SER A 68 9.13 7.19 -10.43
C SER A 68 8.45 8.47 -9.93
N TYR A 69 8.84 8.99 -8.76
CA TYR A 69 8.31 10.25 -8.24
C TYR A 69 9.11 11.47 -8.70
N THR A 70 10.28 11.24 -9.30
CA THR A 70 11.19 12.24 -9.84
C THR A 70 11.71 11.79 -11.22
N PRO A 71 10.86 11.45 -12.19
CA PRO A 71 11.19 10.54 -13.29
C PRO A 71 12.28 11.02 -14.25
N HIS A 72 12.50 12.32 -14.40
CA HIS A 72 13.49 12.88 -15.31
C HIS A 72 14.01 14.23 -14.83
N ARG A 73 15.06 14.69 -15.50
CA ARG A 73 15.57 16.05 -15.41
C ARG A 73 14.83 16.92 -16.41
N ASP A 74 14.38 18.08 -15.93
CA ASP A 74 13.73 19.07 -16.78
C ASP A 74 14.74 19.73 -17.73
N THR A 75 14.26 20.44 -18.75
CA THR A 75 15.11 21.03 -19.78
C THR A 75 16.05 22.11 -19.23
N ASP A 76 15.71 22.72 -18.10
CA ASP A 76 16.53 23.69 -17.36
C ASP A 76 17.54 23.04 -16.41
N GLY A 77 17.55 21.70 -16.31
CA GLY A 77 18.42 20.94 -15.42
C GLY A 77 17.86 20.74 -14.00
N SER A 78 16.66 21.22 -13.70
CA SER A 78 16.03 20.97 -12.39
C SER A 78 15.47 19.55 -12.30
N ILE A 79 15.18 19.11 -11.06
CA ILE A 79 14.45 17.86 -10.79
C ILE A 79 13.15 18.26 -10.09
N ASN A 80 12.02 17.97 -10.71
CA ASN A 80 10.73 18.17 -10.07
C ASN A 80 10.51 17.14 -8.95
N VAL A 81 10.46 17.62 -7.70
CA VAL A 81 10.27 16.79 -6.48
C VAL A 81 8.87 16.89 -5.88
N SER A 82 7.95 17.63 -6.51
CA SER A 82 6.60 17.88 -5.97
C SER A 82 5.82 16.60 -5.65
N ARG A 83 5.94 15.57 -6.50
CA ARG A 83 5.30 14.27 -6.27
C ARG A 83 5.93 13.52 -5.09
N ALA A 84 7.25 13.58 -4.92
CA ALA A 84 7.90 12.96 -3.77
C ALA A 84 7.44 13.61 -2.45
N ILE A 85 7.34 14.94 -2.43
CA ILE A 85 6.79 15.69 -1.28
C ILE A 85 5.35 15.27 -0.99
N ALA A 86 4.47 15.26 -2.00
CA ALA A 86 3.07 14.90 -1.82
C ALA A 86 2.88 13.47 -1.30
N ILE A 87 3.68 12.50 -1.77
CA ILE A 87 3.64 11.12 -1.27
C ILE A 87 4.15 11.04 0.17
N PHE A 88 5.21 11.78 0.50
CA PHE A 88 5.72 11.87 1.87
C PHE A 88 4.62 12.35 2.84
N GLU A 89 3.93 13.45 2.51
CA GLU A 89 2.84 13.99 3.34
C GLU A 89 1.70 12.99 3.54
N GLN A 90 1.27 12.31 2.47
CA GLN A 90 0.24 11.27 2.55
C GLN A 90 0.67 10.11 3.46
N PHE A 91 1.95 9.74 3.42
CA PHE A 91 2.49 8.71 4.29
C PHE A 91 2.55 9.16 5.75
N GLU A 92 2.93 10.41 6.03
CA GLU A 92 2.87 10.98 7.38
C GLU A 92 1.45 10.99 7.93
N HIS A 93 0.45 11.41 7.14
CA HIS A 93 -0.96 11.34 7.53
C HIS A 93 -1.40 9.91 7.86
N SER A 94 -0.92 8.92 7.09
CA SER A 94 -1.18 7.51 7.37
C SER A 94 -0.58 7.08 8.71
N LYS A 95 0.65 7.49 9.02
CA LYS A 95 1.29 7.24 10.32
C LYS A 95 0.54 7.88 11.48
N LEU A 96 0.01 9.10 11.31
CA LEU A 96 -0.82 9.75 12.33
C LEU A 96 -2.10 8.96 12.61
N PHE A 97 -2.77 8.46 11.56
CA PHE A 97 -3.91 7.58 11.73
C PHE A 97 -3.51 6.29 12.46
N TRP A 98 -2.40 5.64 12.09
CA TRP A 98 -1.93 4.43 12.75
C TRP A 98 -1.57 4.65 14.21
N ALA A 99 -0.93 5.77 14.54
CA ALA A 99 -0.66 6.16 15.91
C ALA A 99 -1.97 6.30 16.71
N SER A 100 -3.00 6.90 16.11
CA SER A 100 -4.30 7.07 16.76
C SER A 100 -5.02 5.75 17.05
N VAL A 101 -4.96 4.77 16.15
CA VAL A 101 -5.60 3.46 16.37
C VAL A 101 -4.83 2.60 17.38
N VAL A 102 -3.49 2.73 17.42
CA VAL A 102 -2.65 2.12 18.49
C VAL A 102 -2.99 2.73 19.84
N GLN A 103 -3.06 4.05 19.95
CA GLN A 103 -3.38 4.75 21.20
C GLN A 103 -4.77 4.37 21.74
N ARG A 104 -5.73 4.10 20.85
CA ARG A 104 -7.08 3.67 21.20
C ARG A 104 -7.20 2.17 21.50
N GLY A 105 -6.11 1.40 21.37
CA GLY A 105 -6.12 -0.05 21.59
C GLY A 105 -6.88 -0.84 20.52
N ILE A 106 -7.10 -0.25 19.33
CA ILE A 106 -7.75 -0.91 18.18
C ILE A 106 -6.79 -1.93 17.56
N THR A 107 -5.50 -1.61 17.57
CA THR A 107 -4.42 -2.48 17.11
C THR A 107 -3.48 -2.84 18.26
N GLY A 108 -2.57 -3.77 18.02
CA GLY A 108 -1.48 -4.07 18.94
C GLY A 108 -0.39 -3.00 18.92
N ALA A 109 0.77 -3.30 19.49
CA ALA A 109 1.91 -2.38 19.46
C ALA A 109 2.37 -2.09 18.03
N ALA A 110 2.65 -0.82 17.71
CA ALA A 110 3.06 -0.37 16.37
C ALA A 110 4.21 -1.19 15.76
N LYS A 111 5.18 -1.64 16.57
CA LYS A 111 6.32 -2.48 16.14
C LYS A 111 5.94 -3.82 15.50
N GLN A 112 4.69 -4.26 15.64
CA GLN A 112 4.18 -5.47 15.00
C GLN A 112 3.95 -5.27 13.50
N PHE A 113 3.70 -4.04 13.06
CA PHE A 113 3.40 -3.74 11.66
C PHE A 113 4.16 -2.55 11.08
N VAL A 114 4.86 -1.75 11.88
CA VAL A 114 5.76 -0.68 11.45
C VAL A 114 7.18 -1.01 11.88
N ARG A 115 8.15 -0.89 10.96
CA ARG A 115 9.57 -1.11 11.24
C ARG A 115 10.42 0.01 10.63
N PRO A 116 11.38 0.59 11.39
CA PRO A 116 12.38 1.47 10.79
C PRO A 116 13.31 0.62 9.94
N VAL A 117 13.47 1.00 8.67
CA VAL A 117 14.37 0.36 7.70
C VAL A 117 14.94 1.46 6.81
N PRO A 118 16.27 1.61 6.71
CA PRO A 118 16.89 2.57 5.80
C PRO A 118 16.40 2.39 4.36
N HIS A 119 16.06 3.51 3.72
CA HIS A 119 15.69 3.56 2.30
C HIS A 119 16.83 4.12 1.48
N LEU A 120 17.20 3.41 0.41
CA LEU A 120 18.27 3.82 -0.49
C LEU A 120 17.83 3.84 -1.94
N ALA A 121 18.28 4.86 -2.65
CA ALA A 121 18.32 4.87 -4.10
C ALA A 121 19.75 4.55 -4.52
N PHE A 122 19.93 3.57 -5.41
CA PHE A 122 21.23 3.15 -5.93
C PHE A 122 21.25 3.26 -7.45
N VAL A 123 22.34 3.75 -8.00
CA VAL A 123 22.51 3.94 -9.45
C VAL A 123 23.89 3.54 -9.92
N THR A 124 24.00 3.23 -11.21
CA THR A 124 25.26 2.88 -11.86
C THR A 124 25.45 3.63 -13.17
N GLY A 125 26.68 3.97 -13.50
CA GLY A 125 27.04 4.68 -14.73
C GLY A 125 26.94 6.21 -14.60
N ALA A 126 27.73 6.91 -15.41
CA ALA A 126 27.94 8.36 -15.30
C ALA A 126 26.63 9.17 -15.32
N SER A 127 25.71 8.84 -16.23
CA SER A 127 24.44 9.54 -16.40
C SER A 127 23.52 9.41 -15.19
N GLN A 128 23.38 8.20 -14.66
CA GLN A 128 22.52 7.96 -13.51
C GLN A 128 23.13 8.53 -12.22
N VAL A 129 24.47 8.50 -12.08
CA VAL A 129 25.19 9.14 -10.96
C VAL A 129 24.98 10.65 -10.97
N ASP A 130 25.07 11.30 -12.12
CA ASP A 130 24.80 12.73 -12.26
C ASP A 130 23.34 13.07 -11.92
N TYR A 131 22.40 12.29 -12.45
CA TYR A 131 20.98 12.43 -12.13
C TYR A 131 20.71 12.27 -10.63
N LEU A 132 21.27 11.23 -9.97
CA LEU A 132 21.04 11.01 -8.53
C LEU A 132 21.61 12.16 -7.69
N ARG A 133 22.74 12.73 -8.10
CA ARG A 133 23.32 13.92 -7.46
C ARG A 133 22.39 15.13 -7.60
N ALA A 134 21.82 15.35 -8.79
CA ALA A 134 20.85 16.43 -9.01
C ALA A 134 19.56 16.21 -8.21
N ARG A 135 19.05 14.97 -8.18
CA ARG A 135 17.87 14.57 -7.39
C ARG A 135 18.09 14.80 -5.91
N HIS A 136 19.25 14.39 -5.38
CA HIS A 136 19.61 14.61 -3.98
C HIS A 136 19.55 16.09 -3.61
N ARG A 137 20.23 16.95 -4.37
CA ARG A 137 20.24 18.40 -4.14
C ARG A 137 18.82 18.97 -4.08
N ALA A 138 18.00 18.69 -5.09
CA ALA A 138 16.63 19.19 -5.16
C ALA A 138 15.76 18.68 -4.01
N MET A 139 15.88 17.41 -3.63
CA MET A 139 15.09 16.86 -2.53
C MET A 139 15.49 17.47 -1.18
N THR A 140 16.79 17.61 -0.90
CA THR A 140 17.29 18.11 0.40
C THR A 140 16.95 19.58 0.68
N GLU A 141 16.48 20.33 -0.31
CA GLU A 141 15.92 21.69 -0.09
C GLU A 141 14.62 21.66 0.72
N HIS A 142 13.93 20.51 0.76
CA HIS A 142 12.71 20.34 1.54
C HIS A 142 12.99 19.65 2.90
N PRO A 143 12.43 20.14 4.03
CA PRO A 143 12.70 19.60 5.38
C PRO A 143 12.50 18.08 5.53
N PHE A 144 11.56 17.48 4.80
CA PHE A 144 11.32 16.03 4.83
C PHE A 144 12.52 15.18 4.42
N PHE A 145 13.40 15.74 3.59
CA PHE A 145 14.54 15.04 3.00
C PHE A 145 15.88 15.66 3.42
N GLU A 146 15.90 16.67 4.29
CA GLU A 146 17.12 17.41 4.68
C GLU A 146 18.23 16.50 5.23
N GLN A 147 17.85 15.40 5.88
CA GLN A 147 18.78 14.43 6.48
C GLN A 147 19.24 13.34 5.51
N MET A 148 18.74 13.35 4.27
CA MET A 148 19.13 12.38 3.24
C MET A 148 20.60 12.58 2.87
N GLN A 149 21.37 11.51 2.94
CA GLN A 149 22.80 11.53 2.60
C GLN A 149 23.00 11.07 1.15
N TYR A 150 24.06 11.57 0.51
CA TYR A 150 24.52 11.14 -0.83
C TYR A 150 25.99 10.75 -0.76
N THR A 151 26.38 9.74 -1.52
CA THR A 151 27.79 9.40 -1.76
C THR A 151 27.96 8.71 -3.11
N ASP A 152 29.09 8.96 -3.77
CA ASP A 152 29.61 8.21 -4.91
C ASP A 152 30.89 7.42 -4.55
N ASP A 153 31.24 7.35 -3.25
CA ASP A 153 32.31 6.50 -2.74
C ASP A 153 31.83 5.05 -2.57
N ALA A 154 32.36 4.16 -3.41
CA ALA A 154 32.04 2.74 -3.39
C ALA A 154 32.28 2.07 -2.02
N ALA A 155 33.30 2.50 -1.27
CA ALA A 155 33.59 1.94 0.05
C ALA A 155 32.51 2.34 1.08
N MET A 156 31.98 3.56 1.00
CA MET A 156 30.87 4.02 1.83
C MET A 156 29.57 3.31 1.46
N ILE A 157 29.30 3.12 0.16
CA ILE A 157 28.11 2.39 -0.31
C ILE A 157 28.16 0.92 0.13
N ALA A 158 29.35 0.29 0.12
CA ALA A 158 29.53 -1.09 0.59
C ALA A 158 29.20 -1.26 2.09
N GLN A 159 29.35 -0.22 2.90
CA GLN A 159 28.91 -0.26 4.31
C GLN A 159 27.39 -0.20 4.44
N TRP A 160 26.69 0.46 3.51
CA TRP A 160 25.23 0.55 3.54
C TRP A 160 24.54 -0.69 2.96
N VAL A 161 25.07 -1.19 1.83
CA VAL A 161 24.44 -2.25 1.03
C VAL A 161 25.47 -3.27 0.56
N PRO A 162 26.11 -4.02 1.48
CA PRO A 162 27.26 -4.87 1.17
C PRO A 162 26.97 -5.88 0.06
N LEU A 163 25.81 -6.55 0.12
CA LEU A 163 25.41 -7.55 -0.88
C LEU A 163 25.18 -6.99 -2.30
N ILE A 164 25.02 -5.68 -2.47
CA ILE A 164 24.90 -5.04 -3.79
C ILE A 164 26.28 -4.68 -4.38
N MET A 165 27.27 -4.50 -3.51
CA MET A 165 28.62 -4.06 -3.85
C MET A 165 29.63 -5.20 -3.93
N GLU A 166 29.44 -6.27 -3.17
CA GLU A 166 30.33 -7.45 -3.20
C GLU A 166 30.40 -8.07 -4.60
N GLY A 167 31.62 -8.31 -5.07
CA GLY A 167 31.86 -8.90 -6.40
C GLY A 167 31.47 -8.00 -7.57
N ARG A 168 31.13 -6.72 -7.34
CA ARG A 168 30.83 -5.76 -8.41
C ARG A 168 32.12 -5.27 -9.07
N GLU A 169 32.14 -5.28 -10.40
CA GLU A 169 33.25 -4.72 -11.19
C GLU A 169 33.39 -3.20 -10.96
N PRO A 170 34.63 -2.66 -11.00
CA PRO A 170 34.87 -1.23 -10.88
C PRO A 170 34.05 -0.43 -11.89
N SER A 171 33.09 0.34 -11.38
CA SER A 171 32.19 1.18 -12.17
C SER A 171 31.80 2.41 -11.36
N GLN A 172 31.37 3.47 -12.04
CA GLN A 172 30.78 4.63 -11.35
C GLN A 172 29.46 4.22 -10.72
N VAL A 173 29.33 4.46 -9.43
CA VAL A 173 28.15 4.16 -8.62
C VAL A 173 27.84 5.35 -7.74
N ALA A 174 26.58 5.50 -7.37
CA ALA A 174 26.18 6.43 -6.32
C ALA A 174 24.98 5.89 -5.57
N ALA A 175 24.82 6.36 -4.33
CA ALA A 175 23.63 6.07 -3.54
C ALA A 175 23.19 7.28 -2.73
N THR A 176 21.88 7.38 -2.50
CA THR A 176 21.34 8.16 -1.38
C THR A 176 20.84 7.24 -0.28
N VAL A 177 20.85 7.71 0.96
CA VAL A 177 20.27 6.99 2.10
C VAL A 177 19.43 7.92 2.97
N ALA A 178 18.23 7.45 3.30
CA ALA A 178 17.39 7.99 4.36
C ALA A 178 17.33 6.98 5.51
N LYS A 179 17.99 7.31 6.63
CA LYS A 179 18.11 6.40 7.79
C LYS A 179 16.81 6.19 8.56
N ASN A 180 15.88 7.14 8.44
CA ASN A 180 14.55 7.14 9.05
C ASN A 180 13.47 6.54 8.14
N GLY A 181 13.86 5.81 7.09
CA GLY A 181 12.93 5.03 6.27
C GLY A 181 12.08 4.08 7.12
N THR A 182 10.87 3.80 6.63
CA THR A 182 9.87 3.03 7.37
C THR A 182 9.20 2.03 6.45
N GLU A 183 9.19 0.76 6.85
CA GLU A 183 8.46 -0.32 6.19
C GLU A 183 7.22 -0.69 6.99
N VAL A 184 6.17 -1.11 6.27
CA VAL A 184 4.86 -1.41 6.85
C VAL A 184 4.39 -2.80 6.42
N ASN A 185 4.07 -3.64 7.39
CA ASN A 185 3.36 -4.89 7.15
C ASN A 185 1.85 -4.64 7.12
N PHE A 186 1.34 -4.26 5.94
CA PHE A 186 -0.06 -3.94 5.73
C PHE A 186 -1.01 -5.10 6.03
N GLY A 187 -0.58 -6.35 5.82
CA GLY A 187 -1.38 -7.54 6.11
C GLY A 187 -1.62 -7.68 7.62
N VAL A 188 -0.57 -7.54 8.43
CA VAL A 188 -0.71 -7.56 9.90
C VAL A 188 -1.59 -6.40 10.36
N LEU A 189 -1.36 -5.18 9.88
CA LEU A 189 -2.17 -4.02 10.25
C LEU A 189 -3.65 -4.23 9.89
N ALA A 190 -3.95 -4.61 8.64
CA ALA A 190 -5.32 -4.81 8.18
C ALA A 190 -6.04 -5.91 8.97
N ARG A 191 -5.39 -7.02 9.30
CA ARG A 191 -5.98 -8.08 10.15
C ARG A 191 -6.29 -7.60 11.55
N GLN A 192 -5.44 -6.76 12.14
CA GLN A 192 -5.71 -6.18 13.46
C GLN A 192 -6.91 -5.23 13.42
N LEU A 193 -6.99 -4.38 12.39
CA LEU A 193 -8.14 -3.51 12.17
C LEU A 193 -9.44 -4.31 11.99
N TRP A 194 -9.41 -5.41 11.21
CA TRP A 194 -10.57 -6.28 11.05
C TRP A 194 -10.97 -7.03 12.31
N ASN A 195 -10.00 -7.44 13.13
CA ASN A 195 -10.29 -8.09 14.41
C ASN A 195 -11.07 -7.16 15.34
N TRP A 196 -10.69 -5.88 15.41
CA TRP A 196 -11.46 -4.88 16.17
C TRP A 196 -12.82 -4.59 15.52
N PHE A 197 -12.85 -4.40 14.19
CA PHE A 197 -14.08 -4.11 13.45
C PHE A 197 -15.13 -5.21 13.60
N GLY A 198 -14.72 -6.49 13.58
CA GLY A 198 -15.62 -7.64 13.71
C GLY A 198 -16.28 -7.77 15.09
N GLN A 199 -15.87 -6.96 16.07
CA GLN A 199 -16.46 -6.89 17.42
C GLN A 199 -17.46 -5.73 17.55
N GLN A 200 -17.60 -4.89 16.52
CA GLN A 200 -18.48 -3.72 16.56
C GLN A 200 -19.92 -4.08 16.21
N ASP A 201 -20.87 -3.36 16.82
CA ASP A 201 -22.28 -3.48 16.48
C ASP A 201 -22.54 -3.09 15.02
N ASN A 202 -23.55 -3.73 14.42
CA ASN A 202 -24.00 -3.52 13.04
C ASN A 202 -22.92 -3.78 11.96
N CYS A 203 -21.85 -4.49 12.31
CA CYS A 203 -20.78 -4.85 11.39
C CYS A 203 -20.82 -6.35 11.06
N ALA A 204 -20.54 -6.69 9.80
CA ALA A 204 -20.41 -8.07 9.37
C ALA A 204 -19.33 -8.21 8.30
N ILE A 205 -18.63 -9.35 8.34
CA ILE A 205 -17.63 -9.74 7.34
C ILE A 205 -18.08 -11.08 6.76
N ALA A 206 -18.23 -11.14 5.44
CA ALA A 206 -18.52 -12.36 4.71
C ALA A 206 -17.33 -12.72 3.82
N THR A 207 -16.60 -13.77 4.22
CA THR A 207 -15.53 -14.39 3.44
C THR A 207 -16.09 -15.35 2.43
N GLU A 208 -15.34 -15.71 1.39
CA GLU A 208 -15.82 -16.57 0.30
C GLU A 208 -17.09 -16.02 -0.38
N HIS A 209 -17.23 -14.69 -0.41
CA HIS A 209 -18.32 -13.97 -1.06
C HIS A 209 -17.76 -13.03 -2.12
N ARG A 210 -18.04 -13.34 -3.39
CA ARG A 210 -17.59 -12.51 -4.52
C ARG A 210 -18.69 -11.51 -4.88
N ALA A 211 -18.43 -10.21 -4.75
CA ALA A 211 -19.26 -9.22 -5.42
C ALA A 211 -19.13 -9.39 -6.94
N VAL A 212 -20.25 -9.42 -7.66
CA VAL A 212 -20.28 -9.68 -9.11
C VAL A 212 -20.94 -8.58 -9.92
N ALA A 213 -21.82 -7.78 -9.33
CA ALA A 213 -22.45 -6.66 -10.00
C ALA A 213 -22.90 -5.58 -9.01
N LEU A 214 -22.90 -4.34 -9.48
CA LEU A 214 -23.42 -3.17 -8.79
C LEU A 214 -24.46 -2.51 -9.68
N THR A 215 -25.66 -2.29 -9.16
CA THR A 215 -26.73 -1.63 -9.91
C THR A 215 -27.19 -0.41 -9.14
N ARG A 216 -27.13 0.76 -9.78
CA ARG A 216 -27.59 2.00 -9.18
C ARG A 216 -29.11 1.96 -9.02
N GLN A 217 -29.57 2.27 -7.82
CA GLN A 217 -30.98 2.52 -7.48
C GLN A 217 -31.18 4.02 -7.22
N PRO A 218 -32.42 4.53 -7.14
CA PRO A 218 -32.66 5.97 -6.98
C PRO A 218 -31.85 6.62 -5.84
N ASN A 219 -31.81 5.97 -4.66
CA ASN A 219 -31.13 6.49 -3.46
C ASN A 219 -30.15 5.49 -2.82
N SER A 220 -29.78 4.43 -3.54
CA SER A 220 -28.93 3.36 -3.02
C SER A 220 -28.23 2.61 -4.17
N TRP A 221 -27.52 1.56 -3.80
CA TRP A 221 -26.92 0.58 -4.67
C TRP A 221 -27.47 -0.80 -4.32
N GLN A 222 -27.83 -1.56 -5.34
CA GLN A 222 -27.96 -3.00 -5.19
C GLN A 222 -26.58 -3.63 -5.43
N VAL A 223 -26.08 -4.39 -4.45
CA VAL A 223 -24.84 -5.17 -4.54
C VAL A 223 -25.22 -6.63 -4.70
N ARG A 224 -24.90 -7.22 -5.85
CA ARG A 224 -25.07 -8.65 -6.09
C ARG A 224 -23.78 -9.38 -5.72
N ALA A 225 -23.87 -10.33 -4.79
CA ALA A 225 -22.76 -11.16 -4.35
C ALA A 225 -23.06 -12.64 -4.60
N LYS A 226 -22.04 -13.41 -4.94
CA LYS A 226 -22.08 -14.88 -5.04
C LYS A 226 -21.41 -15.48 -3.81
N ASP A 227 -22.16 -16.28 -3.08
CA ASP A 227 -21.64 -17.20 -2.07
C ASP A 227 -20.89 -18.32 -2.81
N LEU A 228 -19.57 -18.42 -2.59
CA LEU A 228 -18.73 -19.36 -3.30
C LEU A 228 -18.87 -20.79 -2.77
N GLN A 229 -19.33 -20.98 -1.53
CA GLN A 229 -19.59 -22.31 -0.96
C GLN A 229 -20.95 -22.84 -1.42
N ALA A 230 -22.00 -22.05 -1.29
CA ALA A 230 -23.36 -22.47 -1.65
C ALA A 230 -23.67 -22.34 -3.15
N GLY A 231 -22.86 -21.57 -3.89
CA GLY A 231 -23.09 -21.25 -5.30
C GLY A 231 -24.26 -20.29 -5.56
N GLN A 232 -24.90 -19.78 -4.50
CA GLN A 232 -26.09 -18.94 -4.57
C GLN A 232 -25.72 -17.46 -4.73
N HIS A 233 -26.62 -16.69 -5.36
CA HIS A 233 -26.52 -15.24 -5.41
C HIS A 233 -27.39 -14.60 -4.33
N ARG A 234 -26.89 -13.54 -3.71
CA ARG A 234 -27.64 -12.68 -2.81
C ARG A 234 -27.54 -11.24 -3.28
N ASN A 235 -28.62 -10.51 -3.08
CA ASN A 235 -28.69 -9.07 -3.35
C ASN A 235 -28.78 -8.33 -2.04
N MET A 236 -27.94 -7.33 -1.86
CA MET A 236 -27.94 -6.43 -0.70
C MET A 236 -28.21 -5.01 -1.16
N GLN A 237 -28.78 -4.18 -0.29
CA GLN A 237 -28.93 -2.74 -0.51
C GLN A 237 -27.89 -1.98 0.29
N ALA A 238 -27.25 -0.99 -0.34
CA ALA A 238 -26.22 -0.16 0.28
C ALA A 238 -26.43 1.31 -0.04
N LYS A 239 -26.32 2.22 0.93
CA LYS A 239 -26.32 3.66 0.62
C LYS A 239 -25.02 4.09 -0.04
N PHE A 240 -23.91 3.50 0.39
CA PHE A 240 -22.57 3.73 -0.14
C PHE A 240 -21.84 2.41 -0.40
N VAL A 241 -21.08 2.33 -1.50
CA VAL A 241 -20.25 1.17 -1.84
C VAL A 241 -18.82 1.64 -2.09
N PHE A 242 -17.86 1.03 -1.39
CA PHE A 242 -16.43 1.24 -1.62
C PHE A 242 -15.81 0.03 -2.28
N LEU A 243 -15.08 0.26 -3.38
CA LEU A 243 -14.36 -0.77 -4.13
C LEU A 243 -12.89 -0.79 -3.73
N GLY A 244 -12.57 -1.59 -2.72
CA GLY A 244 -11.21 -1.92 -2.28
C GLY A 244 -10.72 -3.28 -2.79
N ALA A 245 -11.21 -3.72 -3.96
CA ALA A 245 -10.99 -5.05 -4.53
C ALA A 245 -9.72 -5.18 -5.39
N GLY A 246 -8.78 -4.23 -5.28
CA GLY A 246 -7.57 -4.19 -6.10
C GLY A 246 -7.89 -4.26 -7.60
N GLY A 247 -7.23 -5.16 -8.34
CA GLY A 247 -7.52 -5.39 -9.76
C GLY A 247 -8.96 -5.83 -10.06
N GLY A 248 -9.69 -6.34 -9.06
CA GLY A 248 -11.10 -6.71 -9.18
C GLY A 248 -12.09 -5.53 -9.21
N CYS A 249 -11.63 -4.29 -9.00
CA CYS A 249 -12.51 -3.12 -9.02
C CYS A 249 -13.06 -2.82 -10.42
N LEU A 250 -12.29 -3.02 -11.47
CA LEU A 250 -12.66 -2.56 -12.81
C LEU A 250 -13.91 -3.26 -13.37
N PRO A 251 -14.04 -4.61 -13.32
CA PRO A 251 -15.27 -5.27 -13.76
C PRO A 251 -16.50 -4.83 -12.96
N LEU A 252 -16.34 -4.55 -11.66
CA LEU A 252 -17.42 -4.04 -10.81
C LEU A 252 -17.82 -2.61 -11.19
N LEU A 253 -16.85 -1.74 -11.45
CA LEU A 253 -17.11 -0.40 -11.97
C LEU A 253 -17.86 -0.47 -13.30
N HIS A 254 -17.43 -1.31 -14.24
CA HIS A 254 -18.11 -1.47 -15.53
C HIS A 254 -19.56 -1.93 -15.37
N SER A 255 -19.85 -2.78 -14.38
CA SER A 255 -21.21 -3.23 -14.10
C SER A 255 -22.18 -2.11 -13.67
N THR A 256 -21.65 -0.98 -13.17
CA THR A 256 -22.48 0.15 -12.69
C THR A 256 -23.22 0.88 -13.81
N GLY A 257 -22.71 0.82 -15.05
CA GLY A 257 -23.22 1.60 -16.18
C GLY A 257 -23.01 3.12 -16.06
N LEU A 258 -22.21 3.58 -15.10
CA LEU A 258 -21.93 5.01 -14.92
C LEU A 258 -21.13 5.59 -16.12
N PRO A 259 -21.48 6.79 -16.61
CA PRO A 259 -20.81 7.39 -17.76
C PRO A 259 -19.32 7.67 -17.50
N GLU A 260 -18.94 8.00 -16.26
CA GLU A 260 -17.56 8.26 -15.85
C GLU A 260 -16.66 7.03 -15.93
N VAL A 261 -17.26 5.83 -15.91
CA VAL A 261 -16.52 4.57 -16.04
C VAL A 261 -16.22 4.25 -17.50
N LYS A 262 -16.94 4.85 -18.44
CA LYS A 262 -16.75 4.59 -19.87
C LYS A 262 -15.35 5.03 -20.30
N GLY A 263 -14.59 4.09 -20.85
CA GLY A 263 -13.20 4.34 -21.28
C GLY A 263 -12.15 4.07 -20.21
N LEU A 264 -12.54 3.74 -18.97
CA LEU A 264 -11.59 3.23 -17.99
C LEU A 264 -11.15 1.81 -18.38
N GLY A 265 -9.84 1.64 -18.51
CA GLY A 265 -9.17 0.37 -18.72
C GLY A 265 -8.22 0.05 -17.55
N GLY A 266 -7.92 -1.22 -17.37
CA GLY A 266 -6.96 -1.69 -16.39
C GLY A 266 -5.70 -2.14 -17.12
N PHE A 267 -4.55 -1.63 -16.71
CA PHE A 267 -3.26 -2.14 -17.16
C PHE A 267 -2.66 -2.99 -16.04
N PRO A 268 -2.82 -4.33 -16.08
CA PRO A 268 -2.28 -5.19 -15.03
C PRO A 268 -0.76 -5.18 -15.11
N ILE A 269 -0.11 -4.72 -14.05
CA ILE A 269 1.34 -4.82 -13.88
C ILE A 269 1.59 -6.05 -13.00
N ALA A 270 2.26 -7.05 -13.57
CA ALA A 270 2.76 -8.18 -12.81
C ALA A 270 4.14 -7.84 -12.23
N GLY A 271 4.38 -8.21 -10.98
CA GLY A 271 5.73 -8.28 -10.43
C GLY A 271 6.22 -9.73 -10.38
N GLN A 272 7.50 -9.91 -10.13
CA GLN A 272 8.07 -11.18 -9.72
C GLN A 272 8.86 -10.95 -8.43
N TRP A 273 8.71 -11.87 -7.49
CA TRP A 273 9.35 -11.79 -6.18
C TRP A 273 10.30 -12.96 -6.02
N LEU A 274 11.54 -12.65 -5.67
CA LEU A 274 12.54 -13.63 -5.26
C LEU A 274 12.80 -13.40 -3.78
N VAL A 275 12.82 -14.48 -3.01
CA VAL A 275 13.02 -14.42 -1.56
C VAL A 275 14.20 -15.31 -1.20
N CYS A 276 15.12 -14.74 -0.44
CA CYS A 276 16.23 -15.47 0.16
C CYS A 276 15.78 -16.05 1.51
N ASP A 277 15.88 -17.36 1.68
CA ASP A 277 15.56 -18.08 2.91
C ASP A 277 16.79 -18.31 3.81
N ASP A 278 17.99 -17.96 3.34
CA ASP A 278 19.20 -17.93 4.16
C ASP A 278 19.20 -16.72 5.11
N ALA A 279 18.91 -16.99 6.39
CA ALA A 279 18.87 -15.99 7.44
C ALA A 279 20.23 -15.29 7.67
N ASN A 280 21.36 -15.99 7.49
CA ASN A 280 22.69 -15.40 7.65
C ASN A 280 22.97 -14.41 6.53
N LEU A 281 22.56 -14.74 5.30
CA LEU A 281 22.68 -13.82 4.17
C LEU A 281 21.75 -12.61 4.34
N ALA A 282 20.48 -12.85 4.68
CA ALA A 282 19.50 -11.79 4.90
C ALA A 282 19.92 -10.80 6.00
N ALA A 283 20.53 -11.29 7.10
CA ALA A 283 20.99 -10.45 8.21
C ALA A 283 22.09 -9.44 7.81
N ARG A 284 22.80 -9.68 6.69
CA ARG A 284 23.83 -8.76 6.17
C ARG A 284 23.26 -7.57 5.43
N HIS A 285 21.95 -7.55 5.15
CA HIS A 285 21.31 -6.50 4.36
C HIS A 285 19.99 -6.06 4.98
N LEU A 286 20.07 -5.09 5.89
CA LEU A 286 18.90 -4.49 6.55
C LEU A 286 18.58 -3.12 5.94
N ALA A 287 18.23 -3.13 4.65
CA ALA A 287 17.90 -1.93 3.91
C ALA A 287 16.89 -2.26 2.81
N LYS A 288 16.14 -1.25 2.37
CA LYS A 288 15.38 -1.34 1.12
C LYS A 288 16.03 -0.42 0.11
N VAL A 289 16.36 -1.01 -1.04
CA VAL A 289 17.18 -0.38 -2.05
C VAL A 289 16.47 -0.46 -3.38
N TYR A 290 16.23 0.70 -3.99
CA TYR A 290 15.70 0.77 -5.35
C TYR A 290 16.82 1.13 -6.30
N GLY A 291 16.90 0.37 -7.39
CA GLY A 291 17.74 0.68 -8.54
C GLY A 291 16.97 1.52 -9.56
N LEU A 292 17.66 2.40 -10.28
CA LEU A 292 17.10 3.01 -11.48
C LEU A 292 17.16 1.99 -12.62
N THR A 293 16.07 1.84 -13.38
CA THR A 293 16.06 0.96 -14.55
C THR A 293 17.13 1.40 -15.55
N PRO A 294 17.87 0.45 -16.17
CA PRO A 294 18.91 0.75 -17.16
C PRO A 294 18.46 1.66 -18.30
#